data_AF-K5XH73-F1
#
_entry.id   AF-K5XH73-F1
#
_cell.length_a   1.000
_cell.length_b   1.000
_cell.length_c   1.000
_cell.angle_alpha   90.00
_cell.angle_beta   90.00
_cell.angle_gamma   90.00
#
_symmetry.space_group_name_H-M   'P 1'
#
loop_
_entity.id
_entity.type
_entity.pdbx_description
1 polymer ?
#
loop_
_entity_poly.entity_id
_entity_poly.type
_entity_poly.pdbx_seq_one_letter_code
_entity_poly.pdbx_strand_id
1 'polypeptide(L)'
;MYGRNQPQRNTSYAGHQHGYQQQPHARHHTIHYGAQRPLQPPAGADPQLWNWFSTVDVDRSGSISVQELQSALLNGNWTRFDLDTVKMLMAIFDTDRSGTIDFSEFARLWKYIAEWQNVFRHFDRDRSGSIEGHELAEALRSFNYTLAPSLLTLIEYKYASAPTSGYGPPPGITFDRFVRACVVVKTLTEAFQRYDSDRDGLIQINYDQFMSIVLSTP
;
A
#
# COMPACT_ATOMS: atom_id res chain seq x y z
N MET A 1 44.32 57.56 57.15
CA MET A 1 45.17 58.31 56.20
C MET A 1 44.30 58.71 55.01
N TYR A 2 44.29 60.01 54.73
CA TYR A 2 43.48 60.73 53.73
C TYR A 2 43.70 60.26 52.28
N GLY A 3 42.75 60.57 51.38
CA GLY A 3 43.13 61.10 50.07
C GLY A 3 42.51 60.49 48.81
N ARG A 4 41.38 61.08 48.42
CA ARG A 4 40.74 61.19 47.08
C ARG A 4 41.73 61.53 45.93
N ASN A 5 41.52 60.99 44.71
CA ASN A 5 41.38 61.74 43.43
C ASN A 5 41.53 60.87 42.15
N GLN A 6 40.47 60.87 41.32
CA GLN A 6 40.48 60.75 39.83
C GLN A 6 41.13 62.01 39.21
N PRO A 7 41.45 62.17 37.88
CA PRO A 7 40.75 61.60 36.72
C PRO A 7 41.56 61.29 35.43
N GLN A 8 40.84 60.68 34.47
CA GLN A 8 40.87 60.82 32.99
C GLN A 8 42.20 61.04 32.24
N ARG A 9 42.43 60.18 31.23
CA ARG A 9 42.75 60.65 29.87
C ARG A 9 42.28 59.65 28.81
N ASN A 10 41.21 60.04 28.12
CA ASN A 10 40.84 59.51 26.82
C ASN A 10 41.64 60.30 25.78
N THR A 11 42.41 59.62 24.92
CA THR A 11 43.01 60.24 23.73
C THR A 11 42.83 59.27 22.57
N SER A 12 41.91 59.66 21.69
CA SER A 12 41.67 59.13 20.37
C SER A 12 42.93 59.25 19.50
N TYR A 13 43.25 58.24 18.70
CA TYR A 13 43.86 58.42 17.38
C TYR A 13 43.40 57.32 16.43
N ALA A 14 42.72 57.75 15.37
CA ALA A 14 42.44 56.98 14.17
C ALA A 14 43.70 56.91 13.30
N GLY A 15 43.91 55.80 12.59
CA GLY A 15 45.04 55.65 11.68
C GLY A 15 45.03 54.34 10.86
N HIS A 16 44.34 54.37 9.72
CA HIS A 16 44.77 53.87 8.40
C HIS A 16 45.22 52.40 8.21
N GLN A 17 44.30 51.62 7.63
CA GLN A 17 44.32 51.00 6.29
C GLN A 17 45.62 50.44 5.64
N HIS A 18 45.47 49.23 5.06
CA HIS A 18 46.31 48.45 4.11
C HIS A 18 47.49 47.68 4.74
N GLY A 19 47.78 46.41 4.46
CA GLY A 19 47.25 45.40 3.54
C GLY A 19 48.25 44.20 3.50
N TYR A 20 47.75 43.00 3.19
CA TYR A 20 48.44 41.75 2.86
C TYR A 20 49.15 40.95 3.98
N GLN A 21 48.54 39.82 4.36
CA GLN A 21 49.12 38.49 4.11
C GLN A 21 48.09 37.38 4.35
N GLN A 22 47.86 36.58 3.31
CA GLN A 22 47.07 35.35 3.35
C GLN A 22 47.93 34.24 3.97
N GLN A 23 47.36 33.52 4.93
CA GLN A 23 47.78 32.16 5.29
C GLN A 23 46.55 31.26 5.44
N PRO A 24 46.65 29.98 5.04
CA PRO A 24 45.51 29.17 4.67
C PRO A 24 44.84 28.58 5.91
N HIS A 25 43.62 29.00 6.21
CA HIS A 25 42.81 28.30 7.18
C HIS A 25 42.34 26.97 6.59
N ALA A 26 42.76 25.90 7.27
CA ALA A 26 42.36 24.53 7.04
C ALA A 26 40.86 24.43 6.76
N ARG A 27 40.53 23.88 5.59
CA ARG A 27 39.20 23.36 5.30
C ARG A 27 38.90 22.26 6.32
N HIS A 28 38.15 22.60 7.36
CA HIS A 28 37.37 21.61 8.07
C HIS A 28 36.38 21.02 7.05
N HIS A 29 36.76 19.90 6.45
CA HIS A 29 35.81 18.97 5.84
C HIS A 29 34.93 18.48 6.98
N THR A 30 33.83 19.19 7.21
CA THR A 30 32.68 18.62 7.90
C THR A 30 32.22 17.48 7.01
N ILE A 31 32.46 16.25 7.45
CA ILE A 31 31.80 15.09 6.88
C ILE A 31 30.30 15.32 7.11
N HIS A 32 29.62 15.79 6.07
CA HIS A 32 28.17 15.71 6.00
C HIS A 32 27.83 14.23 5.93
N TYR A 33 27.57 13.64 7.10
CA TYR A 33 26.63 12.52 7.15
C TYR A 33 25.35 13.06 6.53
N GLY A 34 25.03 12.58 5.32
CA GLY A 34 23.79 12.92 4.64
C GLY A 34 22.63 12.42 5.49
N ALA A 35 22.16 13.26 6.41
CA ALA A 35 20.87 13.06 7.04
C ALA A 35 19.85 13.12 5.90
N GLN A 36 19.29 11.96 5.55
CA GLN A 36 18.16 11.89 4.63
C GLN A 36 17.12 12.88 5.12
N ARG A 37 16.84 13.89 4.29
CA ARG A 37 15.81 14.89 4.62
C ARG A 37 14.51 14.12 4.84
N PRO A 38 13.75 14.41 5.91
CA PRO A 38 12.45 13.78 6.09
C PRO A 38 11.61 14.06 4.85
N LEU A 39 11.03 13.00 4.28
CA LEU A 39 10.09 13.13 3.18
C LEU A 39 8.99 14.12 3.60
N GLN A 40 8.77 15.11 2.74
CA GLN A 40 7.72 16.11 2.96
C GLN A 40 6.46 15.68 2.22
N PRO A 41 5.27 15.95 2.78
CA PRO A 41 4.03 15.70 2.08
C PRO A 41 4.01 16.45 0.74
N PRO A 42 3.61 15.81 -0.36
CA PRO A 42 3.36 16.49 -1.62
C PRO A 42 2.35 17.62 -1.45
N ALA A 43 2.48 18.67 -2.25
CA ALA A 43 1.55 19.79 -2.23
C ALA A 43 0.11 19.31 -2.50
N GLY A 44 -0.81 19.60 -1.58
CA GLY A 44 -2.21 19.17 -1.68
C GLY A 44 -2.48 17.72 -1.21
N ALA A 45 -1.48 17.03 -0.66
CA ALA A 45 -1.67 15.71 -0.06
C ALA A 45 -2.63 15.76 1.15
N ASP A 46 -3.51 14.75 1.25
CA ASP A 46 -4.30 14.54 2.46
C ASP A 46 -3.37 14.23 3.65
N PRO A 47 -3.44 14.99 4.76
CA PRO A 47 -2.51 14.81 5.88
C PRO A 47 -2.61 13.45 6.56
N GLN A 48 -3.81 12.86 6.62
CA GLN A 48 -3.99 11.55 7.26
C GLN A 48 -3.39 10.45 6.39
N LEU A 49 -3.66 10.50 5.09
CA LEU A 49 -3.12 9.56 4.13
C LEU A 49 -1.59 9.66 4.04
N TRP A 50 -1.02 10.86 4.10
CA TRP A 50 0.42 11.06 4.18
C TRP A 50 1.03 10.44 5.43
N ASN A 51 0.37 10.59 6.58
CA ASN A 51 0.82 9.98 7.82
C ASN A 51 0.78 8.44 7.75
N TRP A 52 -0.27 7.87 7.15
CA TRP A 52 -0.34 6.44 6.88
C TRP A 52 0.79 5.99 5.96
N PHE A 53 0.98 6.65 4.83
CA PHE A 53 2.06 6.36 3.89
C PHE A 53 3.43 6.35 4.60
N SER A 54 3.72 7.42 5.36
CA SER A 54 4.98 7.56 6.09
C SER A 54 5.18 6.51 7.20
N THR A 55 4.09 5.88 7.66
CA THR A 55 4.15 4.77 8.64
C THR A 55 4.43 3.43 7.96
N VAL A 56 3.94 3.26 6.72
CA VAL A 56 4.16 2.04 5.92
C VAL A 56 5.53 2.05 5.28
N ASP A 57 6.01 3.19 4.79
CA ASP A 57 7.37 3.41 4.27
C ASP A 57 8.37 3.45 5.45
N VAL A 58 8.76 2.26 5.92
CA VAL A 58 9.58 2.07 7.13
C VAL A 58 11.01 2.54 6.87
N ASP A 59 11.53 2.24 5.68
CA ASP A 59 12.89 2.61 5.31
C ASP A 59 13.01 4.07 4.82
N ARG A 60 11.88 4.77 4.65
CA ARG A 60 11.79 6.16 4.19
C ARG A 60 12.41 6.35 2.82
N SER A 61 12.28 5.35 1.95
CA SER A 61 12.72 5.42 0.56
C SER A 61 11.86 6.36 -0.28
N GLY A 62 10.66 6.71 0.21
CA GLY A 62 9.69 7.52 -0.52
C GLY A 62 8.76 6.69 -1.41
N SER A 63 8.81 5.36 -1.29
CA SER A 63 7.93 4.42 -1.97
C SER A 63 7.75 3.17 -1.12
N ILE A 64 6.60 2.50 -1.24
CA ILE A 64 6.28 1.33 -0.43
C ILE A 64 6.63 0.06 -1.22
N SER A 65 7.47 -0.78 -0.63
CA SER A 65 7.77 -2.12 -1.15
C SER A 65 6.65 -3.13 -0.87
N VAL A 66 6.68 -4.27 -1.56
CA VAL A 66 5.75 -5.40 -1.32
C VAL A 66 5.78 -5.85 0.15
N GLN A 67 6.97 -5.89 0.75
CA GLN A 67 7.18 -6.36 2.12
C GLN A 67 6.61 -5.37 3.15
N GLU A 68 6.79 -4.07 2.90
CA GLU A 68 6.23 -3.00 3.73
C GLU A 68 4.70 -3.01 3.65
N LEU A 69 4.16 -3.10 2.43
CA LEU A 69 2.72 -3.17 2.22
C LEU A 69 2.11 -4.40 2.91
N GLN A 70 2.73 -5.57 2.77
CA GLN A 70 2.27 -6.79 3.43
C GLN A 70 2.33 -6.68 4.96
N SER A 71 3.35 -6.01 5.49
CA SER A 71 3.51 -5.84 6.94
C SER A 71 2.49 -4.85 7.51
N ALA A 72 2.05 -3.88 6.72
CA ALA A 72 1.09 -2.86 7.12
C ALA A 72 -0.38 -3.30 6.99
N LEU A 73 -0.70 -4.19 6.04
CA LEU A 73 -2.09 -4.60 5.80
C LEU A 73 -2.48 -5.81 6.65
N LEU A 74 -3.45 -5.57 7.55
CA LEU A 74 -4.04 -6.58 8.41
C LEU A 74 -5.51 -6.81 8.05
N ASN A 75 -5.91 -8.08 8.09
CA ASN A 75 -7.30 -8.50 8.04
C ASN A 75 -8.03 -8.14 9.35
N GLY A 76 -9.37 -8.18 9.33
CA GLY A 76 -10.18 -7.95 10.53
C GLY A 76 -9.90 -8.92 11.68
N ASN A 77 -9.37 -10.11 11.37
CA ASN A 77 -8.93 -11.11 12.34
C ASN A 77 -7.44 -10.96 12.75
N TRP A 78 -6.81 -9.82 12.45
CA TRP A 78 -5.41 -9.48 12.77
C TRP A 78 -4.34 -10.31 12.07
N THR A 79 -4.73 -11.16 11.11
CA THR A 79 -3.77 -11.84 10.24
C THR A 79 -3.24 -10.86 9.18
N ARG A 80 -2.00 -11.07 8.73
CA ARG A 80 -1.45 -10.32 7.60
C ARG A 80 -2.13 -10.74 6.31
N PHE A 81 -2.18 -9.82 5.35
CA PHE A 81 -2.63 -10.16 4.01
C PHE A 81 -1.77 -11.25 3.39
N ASP A 82 -2.43 -12.15 2.66
CA ASP A 82 -1.79 -13.16 1.82
C ASP A 82 -0.88 -12.50 0.79
N LEU A 83 0.31 -13.07 0.60
CA LEU A 83 1.33 -12.47 -0.26
C LEU A 83 0.86 -12.33 -1.71
N ASP A 84 0.06 -13.28 -2.21
CA ASP A 84 -0.46 -13.20 -3.58
C ASP A 84 -1.48 -12.07 -3.71
N THR A 85 -2.27 -11.81 -2.67
CA THR A 85 -3.17 -10.65 -2.64
C THR A 85 -2.39 -9.35 -2.68
N VAL A 86 -1.31 -9.23 -1.88
CA VAL A 86 -0.47 -8.03 -1.88
C VAL A 86 0.19 -7.83 -3.25
N LYS A 87 0.74 -8.88 -3.86
CA LYS A 87 1.33 -8.80 -5.21
C LYS A 87 0.32 -8.40 -6.26
N MET A 88 -0.91 -8.89 -6.19
CA MET A 88 -1.98 -8.48 -7.09
C MET A 88 -2.33 -7.00 -6.89
N LEU A 89 -2.42 -6.52 -5.66
CA LEU A 89 -2.62 -5.09 -5.39
C LEU A 89 -1.46 -4.24 -5.94
N MET A 90 -0.21 -4.68 -5.77
CA MET A 90 0.95 -4.02 -6.37
C MET A 90 0.79 -3.94 -7.89
N ALA A 91 0.50 -5.06 -8.56
CA ALA A 91 0.33 -5.11 -10.01
C ALA A 91 -0.80 -4.21 -10.55
N ILE A 92 -1.83 -3.94 -9.75
CA ILE A 92 -2.95 -3.06 -10.14
C ILE A 92 -2.57 -1.59 -9.98
N PHE A 93 -1.83 -1.23 -8.93
CA PHE A 93 -1.62 0.17 -8.54
C PHE A 93 -0.24 0.74 -8.88
N ASP A 94 0.79 -0.10 -9.03
CA ASP A 94 2.12 0.23 -9.56
C ASP A 94 1.99 0.46 -11.08
N THR A 95 1.57 1.67 -11.42
CA THR A 95 1.24 2.08 -12.79
C THR A 95 2.48 2.39 -13.62
N ASP A 96 3.55 2.83 -12.96
CA ASP A 96 4.83 3.11 -13.60
C ASP A 96 5.77 1.89 -13.68
N ARG A 97 5.38 0.77 -13.05
CA ARG A 97 6.12 -0.50 -13.00
C ARG A 97 7.48 -0.36 -12.33
N SER A 98 7.58 0.52 -11.34
CA SER A 98 8.79 0.72 -10.54
C SER A 98 9.07 -0.48 -9.63
N GLY A 99 8.08 -1.32 -9.35
CA GLY A 99 8.14 -2.40 -8.37
C GLY A 99 7.86 -1.95 -6.94
N THR A 100 7.56 -0.66 -6.74
CA THR A 100 7.15 -0.06 -5.47
C THR A 100 5.89 0.78 -5.68
N ILE A 101 5.29 1.28 -4.60
CA ILE A 101 4.09 2.11 -4.64
C ILE A 101 4.44 3.51 -4.14
N ASP A 102 4.35 4.51 -5.00
CA ASP A 102 4.53 5.90 -4.59
C ASP A 102 3.33 6.44 -3.80
N PHE A 103 3.41 7.67 -3.30
CA PHE A 103 2.31 8.26 -2.52
C PHE A 103 1.01 8.40 -3.31
N SER A 104 1.09 8.75 -4.60
CA SER A 104 -0.07 8.94 -5.45
C SER A 104 -0.78 7.62 -5.74
N GLU A 105 -0.01 6.56 -5.92
CA GLU A 105 -0.48 5.19 -6.10
C GLU A 105 -1.08 4.65 -4.81
N PHE A 106 -0.41 4.90 -3.67
CA PHE A 106 -0.90 4.56 -2.35
C PHE A 106 -2.25 5.22 -2.05
N ALA A 107 -2.45 6.47 -2.46
CA ALA A 107 -3.73 7.16 -2.30
C ALA A 107 -4.89 6.41 -2.96
N ARG A 108 -4.67 5.93 -4.19
CA ARG A 108 -5.66 5.17 -4.95
C ARG A 108 -5.87 3.79 -4.35
N LEU A 109 -4.79 3.12 -3.95
CA LEU A 109 -4.83 1.82 -3.28
C LEU A 109 -5.61 1.89 -1.96
N TRP A 110 -5.35 2.91 -1.14
CA TRP A 110 -6.01 3.09 0.15
C TRP A 110 -7.51 3.30 -0.02
N LYS A 111 -7.91 4.15 -0.98
CA LYS A 111 -9.32 4.35 -1.32
C LYS A 111 -9.98 3.05 -1.76
N TYR A 112 -9.31 2.28 -2.64
CA TYR A 112 -9.80 1.00 -3.11
C TYR A 112 -10.00 -0.01 -1.97
N ILE A 113 -9.04 -0.11 -1.06
CA ILE A 113 -9.15 -0.96 0.14
C ILE A 113 -10.34 -0.52 1.00
N ALA A 114 -10.52 0.78 1.23
CA ALA A 114 -11.63 1.30 2.02
C ALA A 114 -13.01 1.01 1.38
N GLU A 115 -13.12 1.11 0.05
CA GLU A 115 -14.33 0.73 -0.68
C GLU A 115 -14.62 -0.77 -0.52
N TRP A 116 -13.62 -1.63 -0.69
CA TRP A 116 -13.77 -3.05 -0.47
C TRP A 116 -14.10 -3.43 0.97
N GLN A 117 -13.59 -2.71 1.97
CA GLN A 117 -13.96 -2.92 3.37
C GLN A 117 -15.45 -2.65 3.61
N ASN A 118 -16.06 -1.70 2.89
CA ASN A 118 -17.51 -1.48 2.97
C ASN A 118 -18.29 -2.66 2.39
N VAL A 119 -17.82 -3.18 1.26
CA VAL A 119 -18.41 -4.36 0.60
C VAL A 119 -18.30 -5.59 1.48
N PHE A 120 -17.11 -5.86 2.02
CA PHE A 120 -16.87 -6.99 2.90
C PHE A 120 -17.76 -6.94 4.14
N ARG A 121 -17.82 -5.80 4.83
CA ARG A 121 -18.69 -5.60 6.01
C ARG A 121 -20.18 -5.71 5.72
N HIS A 122 -20.59 -5.52 4.46
CA HIS A 122 -21.98 -5.71 4.07
C HIS A 122 -22.35 -7.21 3.99
N PHE A 123 -21.40 -8.06 3.58
CA PHE A 123 -21.62 -9.49 3.41
C PHE A 123 -21.22 -10.34 4.62
N ASP A 124 -20.22 -9.92 5.40
CA ASP A 124 -19.85 -10.49 6.71
C ASP A 124 -20.92 -10.10 7.75
N ARG A 125 -22.05 -10.82 7.71
CA ARG A 125 -23.28 -10.45 8.44
C ARG A 125 -23.15 -10.73 9.92
N ASP A 126 -22.49 -11.82 10.25
CA ASP A 126 -22.26 -12.24 11.63
C ASP A 126 -21.04 -11.54 12.27
N ARG A 127 -20.27 -10.78 11.47
CA ARG A 127 -19.06 -10.06 11.87
C ARG A 127 -17.99 -11.02 12.38
N SER A 128 -17.92 -12.21 11.81
CA SER A 128 -16.88 -13.21 12.10
C SER A 128 -15.49 -12.73 11.65
N GLY A 129 -15.42 -11.74 10.75
CA GLY A 129 -14.17 -11.30 10.13
C GLY A 129 -13.74 -12.18 8.96
N SER A 130 -14.63 -13.05 8.48
CA SER A 130 -14.46 -13.93 7.33
C SER A 130 -15.77 -14.05 6.56
N ILE A 131 -15.69 -14.40 5.28
CA ILE A 131 -16.85 -14.71 4.43
C ILE A 131 -16.98 -16.24 4.33
N GLU A 132 -18.13 -16.75 4.73
CA GLU A 132 -18.51 -18.16 4.59
C GLU A 132 -19.19 -18.45 3.25
N GLY A 133 -19.34 -19.72 2.88
CA GLY A 133 -19.91 -20.10 1.57
C GLY A 133 -21.28 -19.50 1.25
N HIS A 134 -22.15 -19.30 2.25
CA HIS A 134 -23.47 -18.69 2.05
C HIS A 134 -23.37 -17.17 1.80
N GLU A 135 -22.50 -16.47 2.51
CA GLU A 135 -22.22 -15.04 2.32
C GLU A 135 -21.50 -14.79 0.99
N LEU A 136 -20.59 -15.68 0.59
CA LEU A 136 -19.95 -15.65 -0.72
C LEU A 136 -20.97 -15.77 -1.86
N ALA A 137 -21.92 -16.70 -1.72
CA ALA A 137 -22.99 -16.89 -2.70
C ALA A 137 -23.85 -15.64 -2.84
N GLU A 138 -24.22 -15.01 -1.72
CA GLU A 138 -24.95 -13.74 -1.72
C GLU A 138 -24.14 -12.60 -2.35
N ALA A 139 -22.85 -12.49 -2.00
CA ALA A 139 -21.96 -11.47 -2.54
C ALA A 139 -21.84 -11.57 -4.07
N LEU A 140 -21.50 -12.74 -4.59
CA LEU A 140 -21.35 -12.94 -6.04
C LEU A 140 -22.67 -12.72 -6.78
N ARG A 141 -23.81 -13.15 -6.20
CA ARG A 141 -25.13 -12.85 -6.76
C ARG A 141 -25.42 -11.35 -6.80
N SER A 142 -25.03 -10.60 -5.77
CA SER A 142 -25.20 -9.14 -5.73
C SER A 142 -24.38 -8.42 -6.80
N PHE A 143 -23.23 -9.00 -7.20
CA PHE A 143 -22.39 -8.53 -8.29
C PHE A 143 -22.86 -9.04 -9.66
N ASN A 144 -24.08 -9.59 -9.74
CA ASN A 144 -24.67 -10.16 -10.94
C ASN A 144 -23.96 -11.41 -11.49
N TYR A 145 -23.14 -12.09 -10.68
CA TYR A 145 -22.52 -13.35 -11.04
C TYR A 145 -23.34 -14.53 -10.49
N THR A 146 -24.02 -15.24 -11.39
CA THR A 146 -24.77 -16.46 -11.04
C THR A 146 -23.88 -17.68 -11.29
N LEU A 147 -23.11 -18.08 -10.29
CA LEU A 147 -22.25 -19.26 -10.38
C LEU A 147 -22.96 -20.52 -9.92
N ALA A 148 -22.63 -21.64 -10.55
CA ALA A 148 -23.09 -22.95 -10.10
C ALA A 148 -22.56 -23.26 -8.68
N PRO A 149 -23.32 -23.98 -7.83
CA PRO A 149 -22.90 -24.30 -6.47
C PRO A 149 -21.52 -24.96 -6.38
N SER A 150 -21.18 -25.83 -7.34
CA SER A 150 -19.87 -26.48 -7.41
C SER A 150 -18.71 -25.49 -7.62
N LEU A 151 -18.93 -24.41 -8.36
CA LEU A 151 -17.94 -23.35 -8.55
C LEU A 151 -17.79 -22.49 -7.30
N LEU A 152 -18.88 -22.24 -6.57
CA LEU A 152 -18.81 -21.55 -5.27
C LEU A 152 -17.97 -22.33 -4.27
N THR A 153 -18.18 -23.65 -4.17
CA THR A 153 -17.35 -24.52 -3.33
C THR A 153 -15.87 -24.51 -3.76
N LEU A 154 -15.60 -24.44 -5.07
CA LEU A 154 -14.23 -24.33 -5.57
C LEU A 154 -13.56 -23.01 -5.18
N ILE A 155 -14.29 -21.89 -5.26
CA ILE A 155 -13.81 -20.57 -4.83
C ILE A 155 -13.54 -20.59 -3.33
N GLU A 156 -14.48 -21.10 -2.54
CA GLU A 156 -14.35 -21.25 -1.10
C GLU A 156 -13.11 -22.06 -0.74
N TYR A 157 -12.93 -23.25 -1.32
CA TYR A 157 -11.76 -24.09 -1.06
C TYR A 157 -10.44 -23.42 -1.49
N LYS A 158 -10.43 -22.73 -2.63
CA LYS A 158 -9.23 -22.06 -3.16
C LYS A 158 -8.80 -20.86 -2.32
N TYR A 159 -9.74 -20.13 -1.74
CA TYR A 159 -9.51 -18.88 -1.01
C TYR A 159 -9.77 -18.97 0.49
N ALA A 160 -10.11 -20.15 1.02
CA ALA A 160 -10.20 -20.36 2.46
C ALA A 160 -8.85 -20.10 3.12
N SER A 161 -8.91 -19.49 4.30
CA SER A 161 -7.74 -19.40 5.18
C SER A 161 -7.40 -20.79 5.71
N ALA A 162 -6.10 -21.08 5.88
CA ALA A 162 -5.66 -22.35 6.42
C ALA A 162 -6.30 -22.60 7.81
N PRO A 163 -6.67 -23.85 8.15
CA PRO A 163 -7.19 -24.16 9.47
C PRO A 163 -6.21 -23.73 10.54
N THR A 164 -6.64 -22.85 11.45
CA THR A 164 -5.82 -22.49 12.61
C THR A 164 -5.79 -23.70 13.53
N SER A 165 -4.61 -24.28 13.78
CA SER A 165 -4.46 -25.46 14.62
C SER A 165 -4.95 -25.19 16.05
N GLY A 166 -6.04 -25.85 16.45
CA GLY A 166 -6.38 -26.12 17.85
C GLY A 166 -7.53 -25.30 18.44
N TYR A 167 -7.59 -23.99 18.23
CA TYR A 167 -8.69 -23.11 18.67
C TYR A 167 -8.65 -21.86 17.79
N GLY A 168 -9.68 -21.64 16.98
CA GLY A 168 -9.79 -20.50 16.09
C GLY A 168 -11.16 -20.42 15.44
N PRO A 169 -11.54 -19.27 14.87
CA PRO A 169 -12.77 -19.14 14.10
C PRO A 169 -12.81 -20.19 12.98
N PRO A 170 -14.00 -20.62 12.55
CA PRO A 170 -14.17 -21.60 11.48
C PRO A 170 -13.43 -21.16 10.19
N PRO A 171 -13.02 -22.13 9.36
CA PRO A 171 -12.37 -21.82 8.08
C PRO A 171 -13.30 -20.96 7.22
N GLY A 172 -12.79 -19.83 6.76
CA GLY A 172 -13.52 -18.88 5.92
C GLY A 172 -12.58 -18.03 5.09
N ILE A 173 -13.15 -17.21 4.21
CA ILE A 173 -12.37 -16.33 3.32
C ILE A 173 -12.12 -15.00 4.04
N THR A 174 -10.87 -14.70 4.37
CA THR A 174 -10.50 -13.40 4.96
C THR A 174 -10.70 -12.26 3.97
N PHE A 175 -10.76 -11.02 4.48
CA PHE A 175 -10.95 -9.82 3.67
C PHE A 175 -10.06 -9.76 2.42
N ASP A 176 -8.76 -9.92 2.61
CA ASP A 176 -7.79 -9.91 1.52
C ASP A 176 -8.07 -10.98 0.46
N ARG A 177 -8.34 -12.22 0.91
CA ARG A 177 -8.65 -13.35 0.02
C ARG A 177 -9.98 -13.17 -0.69
N PHE A 178 -10.95 -12.51 -0.06
CA PHE A 178 -12.24 -12.17 -0.65
C PHE A 178 -12.08 -11.14 -1.77
N VAL A 179 -11.28 -10.09 -1.54
CA VAL A 179 -10.94 -9.10 -2.58
C VAL A 179 -10.28 -9.81 -3.76
N ARG A 180 -9.31 -10.71 -3.49
CA ARG A 180 -8.66 -11.49 -4.55
C ARG A 180 -9.62 -12.40 -5.32
N ALA A 181 -10.48 -13.13 -4.62
CA ALA A 181 -11.49 -13.97 -5.24
C ALA A 181 -12.38 -13.15 -6.18
N CYS A 182 -12.86 -11.98 -5.74
CA CYS A 182 -13.73 -11.13 -6.53
C CYS A 182 -13.03 -10.55 -7.77
N VAL A 183 -11.78 -10.10 -7.63
CA VAL A 183 -10.98 -9.60 -8.76
C VAL A 183 -10.76 -10.69 -9.80
N VAL A 184 -10.43 -11.91 -9.36
CA VAL A 184 -10.23 -13.06 -10.24
C VAL A 184 -11.53 -13.45 -10.95
N VAL A 185 -12.64 -13.55 -10.22
CA VAL A 185 -13.96 -13.86 -10.80
C VAL A 185 -14.34 -12.79 -11.84
N LYS A 186 -14.24 -11.50 -11.50
CA LYS A 186 -14.51 -10.40 -12.42
C LYS A 186 -13.64 -10.50 -13.69
N THR A 187 -12.34 -10.70 -13.53
CA THR A 187 -11.39 -10.75 -14.65
C THR A 187 -11.68 -11.92 -15.59
N LEU A 188 -11.95 -13.10 -15.02
CA LEU A 188 -12.31 -14.28 -15.80
C LEU A 188 -13.67 -14.13 -16.48
N THR A 189 -14.66 -13.54 -15.81
CA THR A 189 -15.97 -13.26 -16.41
C THR A 189 -15.86 -12.26 -17.56
N GLU A 190 -15.12 -11.16 -17.39
CA GLU A 190 -14.88 -10.20 -18.47
C GLU A 190 -14.11 -10.82 -19.64
N ALA A 191 -13.15 -11.71 -19.35
CA ALA A 191 -12.44 -12.45 -20.37
C ALA A 191 -13.36 -13.39 -21.15
N PHE A 192 -14.21 -14.14 -20.45
CA PHE A 192 -15.20 -15.03 -21.04
C PHE A 192 -16.17 -14.25 -21.94
N GLN A 193 -16.72 -13.14 -21.44
CA GLN A 193 -17.67 -12.29 -22.18
C GLN A 193 -17.09 -11.66 -23.45
N ARG A 194 -15.76 -11.48 -23.53
CA ARG A 194 -15.11 -11.03 -24.78
C ARG A 194 -15.18 -12.09 -25.89
N TYR A 195 -15.27 -13.37 -25.53
CA TYR A 195 -15.39 -14.48 -26.47
C TYR A 195 -16.85 -14.91 -26.70
N ASP A 196 -17.72 -14.70 -25.71
CA ASP A 196 -19.17 -14.98 -25.76
C ASP A 196 -19.95 -13.83 -26.44
N SER A 197 -19.85 -13.75 -27.76
CA SER A 197 -20.43 -12.64 -28.55
C SER A 197 -21.96 -12.69 -28.65
N ASP A 198 -22.54 -13.89 -28.60
CA ASP A 198 -23.98 -14.15 -28.68
C ASP A 198 -24.66 -14.28 -27.31
N ARG A 199 -23.89 -14.28 -26.22
CA ARG A 199 -24.37 -14.28 -24.83
C ARG A 199 -25.18 -15.52 -24.49
N ASP A 200 -24.82 -16.65 -25.08
CA ASP A 200 -25.47 -17.93 -24.82
C ASP A 200 -24.83 -18.68 -23.63
N GLY A 201 -23.71 -18.16 -23.11
CA GLY A 201 -22.97 -18.75 -22.00
C GLY A 201 -22.01 -19.87 -22.42
N LEU A 202 -21.72 -20.00 -23.72
CA LEU A 202 -20.79 -20.97 -24.29
C LEU A 202 -19.74 -20.24 -25.15
N ILE A 203 -18.50 -20.72 -25.11
CA ILE A 203 -17.44 -20.22 -26.00
C ILE A 203 -16.69 -21.38 -26.64
N GLN A 204 -16.30 -21.22 -27.90
CA GLN A 204 -15.37 -22.10 -28.57
C GLN A 204 -14.04 -21.36 -28.74
N ILE A 205 -13.05 -21.74 -27.93
CA ILE A 205 -11.69 -21.19 -27.96
C ILE A 205 -10.67 -22.30 -28.10
N ASN A 206 -9.52 -22.00 -28.69
CA ASN A 206 -8.40 -22.94 -28.77
C ASN A 206 -7.57 -22.94 -27.48
N TYR A 207 -6.60 -23.87 -27.39
CA TYR A 207 -5.75 -24.03 -26.22
C TYR A 207 -4.96 -22.76 -25.86
N ASP A 208 -4.37 -22.09 -26.85
CA ASP A 208 -3.55 -20.90 -26.61
C ASP A 208 -4.39 -19.72 -26.10
N GLN A 209 -5.62 -19.57 -26.63
CA GLN A 209 -6.58 -18.59 -26.13
C GLN A 209 -6.99 -18.88 -24.69
N PHE A 210 -7.27 -20.15 -24.36
CA PHE A 210 -7.56 -20.56 -22.99
C PHE A 210 -6.39 -20.26 -22.04
N MET A 211 -5.17 -20.65 -22.43
CA MET A 211 -3.98 -20.38 -21.64
C MET A 211 -3.73 -18.89 -21.45
N SER A 212 -3.95 -18.08 -22.49
CA SER A 212 -3.85 -16.62 -22.41
C SER A 212 -4.83 -16.02 -21.40
N ILE A 213 -6.10 -16.47 -21.39
CA ILE A 213 -7.10 -16.01 -20.41
C ILE A 213 -6.62 -16.33 -18.99
N VAL A 214 -6.25 -17.59 -18.73
CA VAL A 214 -5.86 -18.05 -17.40
C VAL A 214 -4.60 -17.34 -16.89
N LEU A 215 -3.57 -17.20 -17.73
CA LEU A 215 -2.30 -16.59 -17.34
C LEU A 215 -2.34 -15.06 -17.26
N SER A 216 -3.32 -14.41 -17.90
CA SER A 216 -3.54 -12.97 -17.79
C SER A 216 -4.31 -12.56 -16.54
N THR A 217 -4.89 -13.53 -15.83
CA THR A 217 -5.64 -13.30 -14.60
C THR A 217 -4.66 -13.03 -13.45
N PRO A 218 -4.87 -11.97 -12.66
CA PRO A 218 -3.96 -11.60 -11.58
C PRO A 218 -3.95 -12.56 -10.38
#